data_AF-A0A7S3CY69-F1
#
_entry.id   AF-A0A7S3CY69-F1
#
_cell.length_a   1.000
_cell.length_b   1.000
_cell.length_c   1.000
_cell.angle_alpha   90.00
_cell.angle_beta   90.00
_cell.angle_gamma   90.00
#
_symmetry.space_group_name_H-M   'P 1'
#
loop_
_entity.id
_entity.type
_entity.pdbx_description
1 polymer ?
#
loop_
_entity_poly.entity_id
_entity_poly.type
_entity_poly.pdbx_seq_one_letter_code
_entity_poly.pdbx_strand_id
1 'polypeptide(L)'
;RMGGGGNDDGYLGEAEATNTLRCRRRQETFMFTFEDADGSVSTSGAAFPINGTCGSYLRTASGRRNGLCPTVLSLHGTGVSGQSQADSYKRKLKKRKGDQFMFGVDGAWLVTPSRHGAHNWEHNGRRSALAAMESLSGIVESRFPSSVPSPDPYRVLFAGHSMGGHGAWIQLVHSPDRAIGGMPAAGWIRKESYGDSNNFMLLDVQLAQVSPYQKMVLESTVAENYVDTFVENLKGIPLYMRVGRNDRAVPPYYQRRIAREIKDVVYSRRGEDGGKFVKMAEIAGKEHWWWDTTSENDGGTLNDKDMRKQISFMLQRSHARFSSFLNAATKGLGHPLPLGNSFRVVSFRSCAFESKGGLRVIQRAEYTAPGVIDVRLHGKAGTRHVEINTKNVIIFSVEAHPILLDMRNEDRERNAGN
;
A
#
# COMPACT_ATOMS: atom_id res chain seq x y z
N ARG A 1 -14.04 -0.04 -37.89
CA ARG A 1 -15.14 0.32 -38.84
C ARG A 1 -15.48 -0.96 -39.60
N MET A 2 -16.70 -1.47 -39.47
CA MET A 2 -17.21 -2.48 -40.40
C MET A 2 -18.30 -1.81 -41.25
N GLY A 3 -18.10 -1.79 -42.56
CA GLY A 3 -19.13 -1.50 -43.56
C GLY A 3 -19.70 -2.83 -44.04
N GLY A 4 -21.01 -2.91 -44.19
CA GLY A 4 -21.73 -4.15 -44.46
C GLY A 4 -21.84 -4.54 -45.92
N GLY A 5 -22.55 -5.65 -46.14
CA GLY A 5 -23.14 -6.03 -47.41
C GLY A 5 -22.99 -7.52 -47.75
N GLY A 6 -24.08 -8.28 -47.59
CA GLY A 6 -24.40 -9.39 -48.50
C GLY A 6 -24.20 -10.82 -48.00
N ASN A 7 -25.34 -11.49 -47.84
CA ASN A 7 -25.63 -12.93 -47.95
C ASN A 7 -25.01 -13.91 -46.95
N ASP A 8 -25.90 -14.38 -46.07
CA ASP A 8 -25.78 -15.56 -45.23
C ASP A 8 -25.73 -16.85 -46.08
N ASP A 9 -24.51 -17.37 -46.27
CA ASP A 9 -24.28 -18.80 -46.47
C ASP A 9 -23.45 -19.29 -45.26
N GLY A 10 -24.12 -19.98 -44.34
CA GLY A 10 -23.62 -20.35 -43.01
C GLY A 10 -22.50 -21.39 -43.01
N TYR A 11 -21.32 -21.02 -43.46
CA TYR A 11 -20.06 -21.61 -43.01
C TYR A 11 -19.49 -20.73 -41.89
N LEU A 12 -19.42 -21.28 -40.67
CA LEU A 12 -18.53 -20.75 -39.64
C LEU A 12 -17.08 -20.95 -40.13
N GLY A 13 -16.60 -20.01 -40.93
CA GLY A 13 -15.21 -20.00 -41.39
C GLY A 13 -14.28 -20.02 -40.18
N GLU A 14 -13.23 -20.84 -40.26
CA GLU A 14 -12.14 -20.79 -39.30
C GLU A 14 -11.57 -19.37 -39.29
N ALA A 15 -11.84 -18.62 -38.22
CA ALA A 15 -11.25 -17.31 -38.02
C ALA A 15 -9.83 -17.51 -37.47
N GLU A 16 -8.82 -17.42 -38.33
CA GLU A 16 -7.43 -17.38 -37.89
C GLU A 16 -7.15 -16.06 -37.16
N ALA A 17 -7.10 -16.12 -35.83
CA ALA A 17 -6.65 -15.01 -35.00
C ALA A 17 -5.12 -15.06 -34.84
N THR A 18 -4.41 -14.15 -35.50
CA THR A 18 -2.95 -14.00 -35.30
C THR A 18 -2.69 -13.28 -33.99
N ASN A 19 -2.31 -14.03 -32.95
CA ASN A 19 -1.95 -13.47 -31.65
C ASN A 19 -0.44 -13.21 -31.56
N THR A 20 -0.04 -11.96 -31.37
CA THR A 20 1.36 -11.62 -31.09
C THR A 20 1.61 -11.71 -29.58
N LEU A 21 2.29 -12.77 -29.15
CA LEU A 21 2.66 -12.94 -27.74
C LEU A 21 3.97 -12.19 -27.42
N ARG A 22 3.93 -11.34 -26.40
CA ARG A 22 5.14 -10.70 -25.86
C ARG A 22 5.83 -11.64 -24.87
N CYS A 23 6.82 -12.39 -25.34
CA CYS A 23 7.63 -13.26 -24.49
C CYS A 23 8.44 -12.44 -23.47
N ARG A 24 8.35 -12.81 -22.19
CA ARG A 24 9.09 -12.22 -21.06
C ARG A 24 9.86 -13.31 -20.34
N ARG A 25 11.04 -12.99 -19.83
CA ARG A 25 11.82 -13.89 -18.97
C ARG A 25 11.29 -13.86 -17.54
N ARG A 26 11.58 -14.90 -16.77
CA ARG A 26 11.19 -14.99 -15.34
C ARG A 26 11.69 -13.81 -14.50
N GLN A 27 12.83 -13.21 -14.85
CA GLN A 27 13.39 -12.05 -14.15
C GLN A 27 12.80 -10.71 -14.61
N GLU A 28 11.89 -10.72 -15.58
CA GLU A 28 11.16 -9.54 -16.03
C GLU A 28 9.77 -9.49 -15.39
N THR A 29 9.05 -8.41 -15.67
CA THR A 29 7.68 -8.25 -15.19
C THR A 29 6.72 -9.18 -15.95
N PHE A 30 5.71 -9.65 -15.25
CA PHE A 30 4.64 -10.46 -15.81
C PHE A 30 3.28 -9.92 -15.38
N MET A 31 2.22 -10.38 -16.06
CA MET A 31 0.84 -10.05 -15.74
C MET A 31 0.13 -11.29 -15.19
N PHE A 32 -0.80 -11.08 -14.28
CA PHE A 32 -1.74 -12.09 -13.84
C PHE A 32 -3.13 -11.50 -13.73
N THR A 33 -4.15 -12.36 -13.86
CA THR A 33 -5.55 -12.02 -13.58
C THR A 33 -5.91 -12.48 -12.17
N PHE A 34 -6.87 -11.79 -11.56
CA PHE A 34 -7.40 -12.13 -10.25
C PHE A 34 -8.88 -11.73 -10.16
N GLU A 35 -9.60 -12.40 -9.26
CA GLU A 35 -10.95 -11.99 -8.88
C GLU A 35 -10.85 -10.81 -7.90
N ASP A 36 -11.40 -9.68 -8.30
CA ASP A 36 -11.38 -8.42 -7.57
C ASP A 36 -12.38 -8.45 -6.40
N ALA A 37 -12.27 -7.48 -5.49
CA ALA A 37 -13.09 -7.39 -4.28
C ALA A 37 -14.59 -7.14 -4.55
N ASP A 38 -14.95 -6.82 -5.79
CA ASP A 38 -16.33 -6.69 -6.28
C ASP A 38 -16.78 -7.91 -7.13
N GLY A 39 -15.97 -8.96 -7.22
CA GLY A 39 -16.24 -10.18 -7.98
C GLY A 39 -15.91 -10.06 -9.48
N SER A 40 -15.43 -8.91 -9.95
CA SER A 40 -14.99 -8.76 -11.35
C SER A 40 -13.61 -9.38 -11.58
N VAL A 41 -13.27 -9.68 -12.84
CA VAL A 41 -11.91 -10.12 -13.19
C VAL A 41 -11.05 -8.91 -13.50
N SER A 42 -9.99 -8.71 -12.71
CA SER A 42 -9.02 -7.62 -12.87
C SER A 42 -7.64 -8.15 -13.25
N THR A 43 -6.76 -7.24 -13.68
CA THR A 43 -5.37 -7.56 -14.03
C THR A 43 -4.38 -6.87 -13.12
N SER A 44 -3.23 -7.48 -12.90
CA SER A 44 -2.15 -6.90 -12.11
C SER A 44 -0.80 -7.25 -12.73
N GLY A 45 0.13 -6.31 -12.66
CA GLY A 45 1.54 -6.56 -12.93
C GLY A 45 2.24 -7.11 -11.69
N ALA A 46 3.28 -7.89 -11.90
CA ALA A 46 4.15 -8.34 -10.83
C ALA A 46 5.59 -8.53 -11.31
N ALA A 47 6.52 -8.55 -10.36
CA ALA A 47 7.87 -9.05 -10.56
C ALA A 47 8.31 -9.85 -9.34
N PHE A 48 9.05 -10.92 -9.58
CA PHE A 48 9.71 -11.68 -8.52
C PHE A 48 10.70 -10.78 -7.76
N PRO A 49 11.02 -11.11 -6.49
CA PRO A 49 12.19 -10.54 -5.83
C PRO A 49 13.42 -10.73 -6.71
N ILE A 50 14.32 -9.73 -6.73
CA ILE A 50 15.58 -9.86 -7.45
C ILE A 50 16.32 -11.10 -6.92
N ASN A 51 16.85 -11.92 -7.84
CA ASN A 51 17.44 -13.25 -7.57
C ASN A 51 16.45 -14.34 -7.08
N GLY A 52 15.14 -14.08 -7.11
CA GLY A 52 14.11 -15.07 -6.79
C GLY A 52 13.96 -15.40 -5.30
N THR A 53 14.62 -14.64 -4.41
CA THR A 53 14.58 -14.84 -2.96
C THR A 53 14.50 -13.50 -2.24
N CYS A 54 13.96 -13.50 -1.02
CA CYS A 54 14.04 -12.36 -0.10
C CYS A 54 15.15 -12.49 0.94
N GLY A 55 16.02 -13.49 0.81
CA GLY A 55 17.17 -13.70 1.68
C GLY A 55 16.75 -13.75 3.15
N SER A 56 17.41 -12.93 3.99
CA SER A 56 17.11 -12.83 5.42
C SER A 56 15.70 -12.34 5.75
N TYR A 57 14.99 -11.73 4.80
CA TYR A 57 13.62 -11.23 5.04
C TYR A 57 12.55 -12.33 4.89
N LEU A 58 12.93 -13.53 4.44
CA LEU A 58 12.04 -14.67 4.34
C LEU A 58 11.51 -15.04 5.72
N ARG A 59 10.20 -15.28 5.81
CA ARG A 59 9.53 -15.78 7.01
C ARG A 59 8.89 -17.13 6.72
N THR A 60 8.98 -18.08 7.63
CA THR A 60 8.17 -19.30 7.58
C THR A 60 6.81 -19.02 8.21
N ALA A 61 5.74 -19.54 7.63
CA ALA A 61 4.39 -19.48 8.18
C ALA A 61 3.86 -20.91 8.36
N SER A 62 3.20 -21.15 9.50
CA SER A 62 2.65 -22.47 9.83
C SER A 62 1.63 -22.90 8.78
N GLY A 63 1.69 -24.17 8.38
CA GLY A 63 0.75 -24.73 7.40
C GLY A 63 0.94 -24.23 5.96
N ARG A 64 1.89 -23.32 5.69
CA ARG A 64 2.19 -22.87 4.34
C ARG A 64 3.33 -23.67 3.70
N ARG A 65 3.13 -24.04 2.44
CA ARG A 65 4.15 -24.78 1.65
C ARG A 65 5.34 -23.90 1.26
N ASN A 66 5.13 -22.59 1.17
CA ASN A 66 6.10 -21.62 0.70
C ASN A 66 6.40 -20.64 1.85
N GLY A 67 7.66 -20.23 2.00
CA GLY A 67 7.97 -19.11 2.89
C GLY A 67 7.35 -17.80 2.37
N LEU A 68 7.16 -16.83 3.26
CA LEU A 68 6.57 -15.53 2.98
C LEU A 68 7.64 -14.44 2.83
N CYS A 69 7.50 -13.69 1.76
CA CYS A 69 8.41 -12.64 1.30
C CYS A 69 7.69 -11.28 1.39
N PRO A 70 8.32 -10.22 1.94
CA PRO A 70 7.72 -8.89 1.93
C PRO A 70 7.26 -8.43 0.54
N THR A 71 6.25 -7.57 0.51
CA THR A 71 5.64 -7.12 -0.75
C THR A 71 5.75 -5.60 -0.88
N VAL A 72 6.20 -5.12 -2.04
CA VAL A 72 6.01 -3.74 -2.49
C VAL A 72 4.74 -3.69 -3.31
N LEU A 73 3.68 -3.12 -2.74
CA LEU A 73 2.44 -2.85 -3.46
C LEU A 73 2.55 -1.45 -4.06
N SER A 74 2.87 -1.37 -5.34
CA SER A 74 3.03 -0.10 -6.05
C SER A 74 1.82 0.22 -6.93
N LEU A 75 1.16 1.32 -6.60
CA LEU A 75 -0.04 1.77 -7.30
C LEU A 75 0.32 2.74 -8.43
N HIS A 76 -0.42 2.66 -9.53
CA HIS A 76 -0.11 3.38 -10.76
C HIS A 76 -0.83 4.74 -10.86
N GLY A 77 -0.26 5.63 -11.68
CA GLY A 77 -0.86 6.91 -12.07
C GLY A 77 -2.01 6.76 -13.08
N THR A 78 -2.76 7.84 -13.34
CA THR A 78 -3.84 7.83 -14.33
C THR A 78 -3.34 7.45 -15.72
N GLY A 79 -4.01 6.53 -16.40
CA GLY A 79 -3.63 6.08 -17.74
C GLY A 79 -2.44 5.10 -17.81
N VAL A 80 -1.87 4.71 -16.65
CA VAL A 80 -0.79 3.72 -16.57
C VAL A 80 -1.40 2.34 -16.29
N SER A 81 -0.98 1.31 -17.02
CA SER A 81 -1.40 -0.07 -16.72
C SER A 81 -0.60 -0.66 -15.56
N GLY A 82 -1.11 -1.72 -14.93
CA GLY A 82 -0.35 -2.50 -13.95
C GLY A 82 0.99 -2.97 -14.50
N GLN A 83 1.06 -3.41 -15.76
CA GLN A 83 2.34 -3.81 -16.36
C GLN A 83 3.33 -2.65 -16.49
N SER A 84 2.88 -1.49 -16.98
CA SER A 84 3.73 -0.31 -17.14
C SER A 84 4.24 0.20 -15.79
N GLN A 85 3.41 0.09 -14.75
CA GLN A 85 3.83 0.38 -13.38
C GLN A 85 4.89 -0.62 -12.90
N ALA A 86 4.74 -1.92 -13.15
CA ALA A 86 5.79 -2.89 -12.84
C ALA A 86 7.10 -2.58 -13.60
N ASP A 87 6.99 -2.25 -14.89
CA ASP A 87 8.13 -1.91 -15.74
C ASP A 87 8.84 -0.62 -15.30
N SER A 88 8.17 0.26 -14.53
CA SER A 88 8.80 1.44 -13.93
C SER A 88 9.85 1.12 -12.86
N TYR A 89 9.84 -0.11 -12.33
CA TYR A 89 10.86 -0.62 -11.44
C TYR A 89 12.07 -1.21 -12.19
N LYS A 90 12.19 -1.01 -13.50
CA LYS A 90 13.40 -1.42 -14.23
C LYS A 90 14.54 -0.41 -14.07
N ARG A 91 15.78 -0.89 -14.12
CA ARG A 91 16.98 -0.06 -14.18
C ARG A 91 18.06 -0.66 -15.08
N LYS A 92 18.85 0.18 -15.73
CA LYS A 92 19.98 -0.24 -16.58
C LYS A 92 21.17 -0.70 -15.73
N LEU A 93 21.78 -1.81 -16.11
CA LEU A 93 22.95 -2.36 -15.39
C LEU A 93 24.26 -1.77 -15.94
N LYS A 94 24.86 -0.82 -15.19
CA LYS A 94 26.07 -0.07 -15.59
C LYS A 94 27.31 -0.91 -15.96
N LYS A 95 27.37 -2.20 -15.59
CA LYS A 95 28.58 -3.04 -15.70
C LYS A 95 28.55 -4.06 -16.85
N ARG A 96 27.52 -4.07 -17.70
CA ARG A 96 27.40 -5.06 -18.79
C ARG A 96 27.29 -4.34 -20.13
N LYS A 97 28.04 -4.79 -21.14
CA LYS A 97 27.89 -4.31 -22.52
C LYS A 97 26.48 -4.71 -23.02
N GLY A 98 25.68 -3.72 -23.43
CA GLY A 98 24.32 -3.89 -23.97
C GLY A 98 23.20 -3.32 -23.08
N ASP A 99 22.00 -3.17 -23.64
CA ASP A 99 20.79 -2.68 -22.97
C ASP A 99 20.16 -3.72 -22.02
N GLN A 100 20.93 -4.16 -21.03
CA GLN A 100 20.42 -5.07 -20.01
C GLN A 100 19.72 -4.30 -18.88
N PHE A 101 18.44 -4.62 -18.69
CA PHE A 101 17.62 -4.12 -17.60
C PHE A 101 17.48 -5.16 -16.49
N MET A 102 17.43 -4.68 -15.26
CA MET A 102 17.03 -5.44 -14.08
C MET A 102 15.68 -4.92 -13.63
N PHE A 103 14.71 -5.84 -13.45
CA PHE A 103 13.35 -5.53 -13.04
C PHE A 103 13.10 -5.95 -11.58
N GLY A 104 12.11 -5.33 -10.96
CA GLY A 104 11.66 -5.69 -9.62
C GLY A 104 12.45 -5.03 -8.49
N VAL A 105 12.30 -5.61 -7.30
CA VAL A 105 12.81 -5.08 -6.04
C VAL A 105 13.68 -6.11 -5.35
N ASP A 106 14.78 -5.66 -4.76
CA ASP A 106 15.66 -6.53 -3.99
C ASP A 106 15.03 -6.83 -2.62
N GLY A 107 14.91 -8.12 -2.28
CA GLY A 107 14.36 -8.54 -1.00
C GLY A 107 12.83 -8.55 -0.87
N ALA A 108 12.07 -8.23 -1.94
CA ALA A 108 10.61 -8.14 -1.88
C ALA A 108 9.94 -8.46 -3.23
N TRP A 109 8.72 -8.97 -3.18
CA TRP A 109 7.84 -9.03 -4.35
C TRP A 109 7.43 -7.63 -4.79
N LEU A 110 7.22 -7.43 -6.08
CA LEU A 110 6.56 -6.25 -6.62
C LEU A 110 5.19 -6.65 -7.13
N VAL A 111 4.14 -5.96 -6.68
CA VAL A 111 2.75 -6.13 -7.14
C VAL A 111 2.19 -4.78 -7.54
N THR A 112 1.61 -4.70 -8.72
CA THR A 112 1.16 -3.45 -9.35
C THR A 112 -0.22 -3.65 -9.98
N PRO A 113 -1.30 -3.64 -9.17
CA PRO A 113 -2.66 -3.84 -9.65
C PRO A 113 -3.03 -2.79 -10.70
N SER A 114 -3.81 -3.18 -11.70
CA SER A 114 -4.44 -2.26 -12.64
C SER A 114 -5.79 -1.79 -12.11
N ARG A 115 -6.14 -0.53 -12.39
CA ARG A 115 -7.50 -0.02 -12.18
C ARG A 115 -7.82 1.07 -13.22
N HIS A 116 -9.09 1.20 -13.58
CA HIS A 116 -9.57 2.23 -14.51
C HIS A 116 -10.04 3.50 -13.79
N GLY A 117 -9.99 4.65 -14.47
CA GLY A 117 -10.44 5.94 -13.92
C GLY A 117 -9.33 6.78 -13.28
N ALA A 118 -9.58 8.09 -13.11
CA ALA A 118 -8.59 9.08 -12.69
C ALA A 118 -8.44 9.25 -11.16
N HIS A 119 -9.31 8.59 -10.37
CA HIS A 119 -9.36 8.68 -8.89
C HIS A 119 -9.59 7.32 -8.24
N ASN A 120 -8.92 6.30 -8.77
CA ASN A 120 -9.41 4.94 -8.69
C ASN A 120 -8.82 4.11 -7.55
N TRP A 121 -8.01 4.70 -6.67
CA TRP A 121 -7.44 4.02 -5.50
C TRP A 121 -8.20 4.29 -4.20
N GLU A 122 -9.23 5.13 -4.25
CA GLU A 122 -10.17 5.35 -3.14
C GLU A 122 -11.14 4.16 -3.02
N HIS A 123 -11.59 3.87 -1.79
CA HIS A 123 -12.58 2.83 -1.46
C HIS A 123 -12.38 1.47 -2.20
N ASN A 124 -13.11 1.25 -3.31
CA ASN A 124 -13.01 0.02 -4.10
C ASN A 124 -11.60 -0.20 -4.62
N GLY A 125 -10.93 0.86 -5.07
CA GLY A 125 -9.54 0.79 -5.49
C GLY A 125 -8.58 0.25 -4.45
N ARG A 126 -8.75 0.72 -3.20
CA ARG A 126 -8.00 0.23 -2.04
C ARG A 126 -8.19 -1.28 -1.88
N ARG A 127 -9.45 -1.74 -1.93
CA ARG A 127 -9.81 -3.17 -1.81
C ARG A 127 -9.24 -3.98 -2.97
N SER A 128 -9.35 -3.50 -4.21
CA SER A 128 -8.78 -4.13 -5.40
C SER A 128 -7.28 -4.33 -5.30
N ALA A 129 -6.57 -3.32 -4.76
CA ALA A 129 -5.13 -3.41 -4.61
C ALA A 129 -4.70 -4.46 -3.57
N LEU A 130 -5.44 -4.59 -2.47
CA LEU A 130 -5.21 -5.64 -1.48
C LEU A 130 -5.59 -7.03 -2.03
N ALA A 131 -6.71 -7.13 -2.74
CA ALA A 131 -7.15 -8.37 -3.40
C ALA A 131 -6.10 -8.89 -4.38
N ALA A 132 -5.52 -8.04 -5.22
CA ALA A 132 -4.47 -8.43 -6.17
C ALA A 132 -3.26 -9.09 -5.47
N MET A 133 -2.84 -8.53 -4.34
CA MET A 133 -1.73 -9.04 -3.54
C MET A 133 -2.08 -10.37 -2.87
N GLU A 134 -3.27 -10.47 -2.26
CA GLU A 134 -3.75 -11.69 -1.62
C GLU A 134 -3.94 -12.83 -2.65
N SER A 135 -4.49 -12.53 -3.82
CA SER A 135 -4.60 -13.47 -4.93
C SER A 135 -3.23 -13.93 -5.43
N LEU A 136 -2.24 -13.03 -5.57
CA LEU A 136 -0.89 -13.45 -5.96
C LEU A 136 -0.26 -14.36 -4.91
N SER A 137 -0.45 -14.08 -3.61
CA SER A 137 -0.03 -15.00 -2.54
C SER A 137 -0.63 -16.38 -2.72
N GLY A 138 -1.94 -16.48 -2.96
CA GLY A 138 -2.63 -17.76 -3.18
C GLY A 138 -2.19 -18.48 -4.46
N ILE A 139 -1.96 -17.73 -5.54
CA ILE A 139 -1.44 -18.29 -6.81
C ILE A 139 -0.04 -18.88 -6.62
N VAL A 140 0.87 -18.15 -5.97
CA VAL A 140 2.23 -18.64 -5.70
C VAL A 140 2.19 -19.89 -4.82
N GLU A 141 1.42 -19.83 -3.74
CA GLU A 141 1.30 -20.94 -2.80
C GLU A 141 0.68 -22.20 -3.42
N SER A 142 -0.29 -22.04 -4.34
CA SER A 142 -0.97 -23.17 -4.98
C SER A 142 -0.24 -23.74 -6.20
N ARG A 143 0.39 -22.88 -7.02
CA ARG A 143 0.91 -23.25 -8.35
C ARG A 143 2.42 -23.30 -8.48
N PHE A 144 3.18 -22.66 -7.59
CA PHE A 144 4.63 -22.57 -7.72
C PHE A 144 5.36 -23.57 -6.80
N PRO A 145 6.59 -24.00 -7.16
CA PRO A 145 7.40 -24.83 -6.28
C PRO A 145 7.66 -24.16 -4.92
N SER A 146 7.79 -24.95 -3.85
CA SER A 146 8.04 -24.47 -2.47
C SER A 146 9.28 -23.57 -2.34
N SER A 147 10.24 -23.70 -3.26
CA SER A 147 11.41 -22.83 -3.36
C SER A 147 11.09 -21.38 -3.72
N VAL A 148 9.91 -21.10 -4.28
CA VAL A 148 9.45 -19.75 -4.63
C VAL A 148 8.65 -19.20 -3.45
N PRO A 149 9.10 -18.15 -2.76
CA PRO A 149 8.36 -17.64 -1.61
C PRO A 149 7.11 -16.90 -2.06
N SER A 150 6.01 -17.04 -1.33
CA SER A 150 4.76 -16.31 -1.56
C SER A 150 4.87 -14.85 -1.08
N PRO A 151 4.24 -13.89 -1.78
CA PRO A 151 4.06 -12.54 -1.25
C PRO A 151 3.39 -12.53 0.12
N ASP A 152 3.91 -11.76 1.06
CA ASP A 152 3.36 -11.59 2.41
C ASP A 152 2.35 -10.42 2.39
N PRO A 153 1.04 -10.69 2.62
CA PRO A 153 0.01 -9.65 2.58
C PRO A 153 -0.03 -8.77 3.84
N TYR A 154 0.79 -9.07 4.85
CA TYR A 154 0.87 -8.32 6.11
C TYR A 154 2.24 -7.68 6.36
N ARG A 155 3.19 -7.81 5.42
CA ARG A 155 4.45 -7.06 5.40
C ARG A 155 4.58 -6.29 4.09
N VAL A 156 3.83 -5.19 4.01
CA VAL A 156 3.60 -4.44 2.77
C VAL A 156 4.24 -3.07 2.83
N LEU A 157 5.07 -2.76 1.84
CA LEU A 157 5.54 -1.42 1.57
C LEU A 157 4.60 -0.81 0.53
N PHE A 158 3.83 0.19 0.93
CA PHE A 158 2.90 0.87 0.03
C PHE A 158 3.63 1.98 -0.74
N ALA A 159 3.62 1.90 -2.07
CA ALA A 159 4.28 2.86 -2.94
C ALA A 159 3.37 3.27 -4.09
N GLY A 160 3.73 4.34 -4.79
CA GLY A 160 3.03 4.73 -6.00
C GLY A 160 3.37 6.14 -6.44
N HIS A 161 2.96 6.49 -7.66
CA HIS A 161 3.20 7.80 -8.25
C HIS A 161 1.89 8.48 -8.70
N SER A 162 1.78 9.80 -8.55
CA SER A 162 0.61 10.57 -8.99
C SER A 162 -0.67 10.08 -8.29
N MET A 163 -1.68 9.65 -9.05
CA MET A 163 -2.85 8.94 -8.53
C MET A 163 -2.46 7.75 -7.64
N GLY A 164 -1.43 7.00 -8.02
CA GLY A 164 -0.89 5.90 -7.22
C GLY A 164 -0.19 6.38 -5.95
N GLY A 165 0.39 7.57 -5.96
CA GLY A 165 0.95 8.21 -4.77
C GLY A 165 -0.14 8.57 -3.76
N HIS A 166 -1.29 9.05 -4.24
CA HIS A 166 -2.49 9.22 -3.43
C HIS A 166 -3.01 7.87 -2.91
N GLY A 167 -3.10 6.86 -3.77
CA GLY A 167 -3.48 5.50 -3.36
C GLY A 167 -2.57 4.91 -2.28
N ALA A 168 -1.27 5.17 -2.34
CA ALA A 168 -0.32 4.74 -1.32
C ALA A 168 -0.62 5.41 0.02
N TRP A 169 -0.97 6.70 0.02
CA TRP A 169 -1.45 7.38 1.23
C TRP A 169 -2.73 6.75 1.78
N ILE A 170 -3.72 6.50 0.93
CA ILE A 170 -4.97 5.84 1.31
C ILE A 170 -4.70 4.48 1.97
N GLN A 171 -3.82 3.66 1.40
CA GLN A 171 -3.46 2.38 2.02
C GLN A 171 -2.78 2.56 3.38
N LEU A 172 -1.85 3.51 3.50
CA LEU A 172 -1.10 3.73 4.74
C LEU A 172 -2.01 4.16 5.90
N VAL A 173 -3.00 5.02 5.65
CA VAL A 173 -3.88 5.50 6.71
C VAL A 173 -5.00 4.53 7.07
N HIS A 174 -5.38 3.63 6.14
CA HIS A 174 -6.48 2.68 6.32
C HIS A 174 -6.06 1.25 6.65
N SER A 175 -4.82 0.88 6.35
CA SER A 175 -4.23 -0.45 6.59
C SER A 175 -2.86 -0.38 7.30
N PRO A 176 -2.72 0.37 8.41
CA PRO A 176 -1.41 0.63 9.02
C PRO A 176 -0.75 -0.63 9.61
N ASP A 177 -1.51 -1.65 10.03
CA ASP A 177 -0.94 -2.92 10.53
C ASP A 177 -0.31 -3.80 9.45
N ARG A 178 -0.63 -3.57 8.17
CA ARG A 178 0.07 -4.20 7.03
C ARG A 178 1.36 -3.47 6.67
N ALA A 179 1.48 -2.19 7.06
CA ALA A 179 2.50 -1.30 6.55
C ALA A 179 3.86 -1.50 7.23
N ILE A 180 4.85 -1.95 6.46
CA ILE A 180 6.26 -1.91 6.88
C ILE A 180 6.94 -0.59 6.53
N GLY A 181 6.31 0.19 5.65
CA GLY A 181 6.75 1.52 5.24
C GLY A 181 5.89 2.07 4.10
N GLY A 182 6.10 3.35 3.80
CA GLY A 182 5.37 4.07 2.76
C GLY A 182 6.27 4.90 1.87
N MET A 183 6.05 4.84 0.56
CA MET A 183 6.78 5.61 -0.45
C MET A 183 5.85 6.29 -1.46
N PRO A 184 4.97 7.20 -1.00
CA PRO A 184 4.12 7.99 -1.89
C PRO A 184 4.96 9.02 -2.66
N ALA A 185 4.89 8.97 -3.99
CA ALA A 185 5.56 9.92 -4.87
C ALA A 185 4.55 10.80 -5.61
N ALA A 186 4.71 12.12 -5.54
CA ALA A 186 3.89 13.11 -6.23
C ALA A 186 2.37 12.86 -6.10
N GLY A 187 1.91 12.40 -4.93
CA GLY A 187 0.50 12.12 -4.65
C GLY A 187 -0.20 13.30 -3.99
N TRP A 188 -1.46 13.53 -4.34
CA TRP A 188 -2.34 14.44 -3.60
C TRP A 188 -2.84 13.76 -2.32
N ILE A 189 -3.33 14.58 -1.38
CA ILE A 189 -3.84 14.12 -0.07
C ILE A 189 -5.37 14.15 0.01
N ARG A 190 -6.01 14.97 -0.83
CA ARG A 190 -7.46 15.01 -1.05
C ARG A 190 -7.70 15.24 -2.53
N LYS A 191 -8.56 14.44 -3.15
CA LYS A 191 -8.93 14.61 -4.56
C LYS A 191 -9.54 15.99 -4.82
N GLU A 192 -10.35 16.46 -3.90
CA GLU A 192 -11.11 17.72 -3.99
C GLU A 192 -10.19 18.93 -3.95
N SER A 193 -8.97 18.76 -3.43
CA SER A 193 -7.94 19.78 -3.46
C SER A 193 -7.07 19.71 -4.71
N TYR A 194 -7.22 18.65 -5.52
CA TYR A 194 -6.39 18.34 -6.68
C TYR A 194 -7.07 18.80 -7.98
N GLY A 195 -6.78 20.03 -8.40
CA GLY A 195 -7.27 20.58 -9.67
C GLY A 195 -8.76 20.98 -9.65
N ASP A 196 -9.09 22.03 -10.40
CA ASP A 196 -10.40 22.69 -10.28
C ASP A 196 -11.59 21.82 -10.67
N SER A 197 -11.39 20.86 -11.59
CA SER A 197 -12.43 19.91 -12.01
C SER A 197 -12.80 18.89 -10.94
N ASN A 198 -12.04 18.78 -9.86
CA ASN A 198 -12.32 17.88 -8.74
C ASN A 198 -12.94 18.58 -7.54
N ASN A 199 -13.11 19.91 -7.60
CA ASN A 199 -13.75 20.66 -6.53
C ASN A 199 -15.15 20.10 -6.25
N PHE A 200 -15.40 19.78 -4.98
CA PHE A 200 -16.61 19.06 -4.56
C PHE A 200 -17.88 19.78 -5.03
N MET A 201 -18.60 19.12 -5.95
CA MET A 201 -19.86 19.58 -6.55
C MET A 201 -19.80 20.94 -7.27
N LEU A 202 -18.62 21.56 -7.44
CA LEU A 202 -18.52 22.93 -7.97
C LEU A 202 -19.07 23.04 -9.40
N LEU A 203 -18.82 22.03 -10.23
CA LEU A 203 -19.28 21.97 -11.62
C LEU A 203 -20.62 21.24 -11.78
N ASP A 204 -21.27 20.86 -10.68
CA ASP A 204 -22.55 20.15 -10.73
C ASP A 204 -23.71 21.16 -10.85
N VAL A 205 -24.44 21.08 -11.98
CA VAL A 205 -25.59 21.96 -12.26
C VAL A 205 -26.71 21.81 -11.24
N GLN A 206 -26.80 20.66 -10.56
CA GLN A 206 -27.83 20.40 -9.54
C GLN A 206 -27.51 21.09 -8.22
N LEU A 207 -26.28 21.60 -8.01
CA LEU A 207 -25.87 22.25 -6.75
C LEU A 207 -26.79 23.43 -6.38
N ALA A 208 -27.34 24.14 -7.37
CA ALA A 208 -28.29 25.24 -7.14
C ALA A 208 -29.59 24.79 -6.42
N GLN A 209 -29.90 23.49 -6.45
CA GLN A 209 -31.09 22.89 -5.85
C GLN A 209 -30.79 22.04 -4.61
N VAL A 210 -29.51 21.89 -4.23
CA VAL A 210 -29.10 21.09 -3.08
C VAL A 210 -29.11 21.94 -1.81
N SER A 211 -29.91 21.55 -0.81
CA SER A 211 -29.91 22.23 0.49
C SER A 211 -28.55 22.11 1.20
N PRO A 212 -28.16 23.08 2.06
CA PRO A 212 -26.90 22.99 2.82
C PRO A 212 -26.75 21.69 3.63
N TYR A 213 -27.85 21.18 4.18
CA TYR A 213 -27.84 19.92 4.94
C TYR A 213 -27.53 18.71 4.05
N GLN A 214 -28.16 18.62 2.88
CA GLN A 214 -27.87 17.54 1.92
C GLN A 214 -26.42 17.62 1.42
N LYS A 215 -25.92 18.82 1.15
CA LYS A 215 -24.52 19.03 0.75
C LYS A 215 -23.55 18.50 1.81
N MET A 216 -23.80 18.78 3.09
CA MET A 216 -23.01 18.25 4.20
C MET A 216 -23.02 16.71 4.24
N VAL A 217 -24.19 16.08 4.08
CA VAL A 217 -24.29 14.61 4.03
C VAL A 217 -23.48 14.05 2.87
N LEU A 218 -23.58 14.63 1.67
CA LEU A 218 -22.81 14.18 0.51
C LEU A 218 -21.30 14.37 0.71
N GLU A 219 -20.86 15.49 1.27
CA GLU A 219 -19.44 15.74 1.54
C GLU A 219 -18.88 14.74 2.56
N SER A 220 -19.68 14.37 3.57
CA SER A 220 -19.30 13.33 4.52
C SER A 220 -19.05 11.97 3.86
N THR A 221 -19.60 11.72 2.67
CA THR A 221 -19.40 10.45 1.97
C THR A 221 -17.98 10.28 1.42
N VAL A 222 -17.30 11.38 1.08
CA VAL A 222 -15.94 11.36 0.50
C VAL A 222 -14.85 11.66 1.53
N ALA A 223 -15.22 12.12 2.73
CA ALA A 223 -14.29 12.47 3.81
C ALA A 223 -13.33 11.33 4.23
N GLU A 224 -13.70 10.07 3.98
CA GLU A 224 -12.83 8.90 4.19
C GLU A 224 -11.52 8.96 3.38
N ASN A 225 -11.54 9.67 2.26
CA ASN A 225 -10.41 9.77 1.34
C ASN A 225 -9.49 10.96 1.69
N TYR A 226 -9.81 11.71 2.76
CA TYR A 226 -9.02 12.85 3.20
C TYR A 226 -7.86 12.37 4.07
N VAL A 227 -6.71 12.09 3.45
CA VAL A 227 -5.53 11.48 4.08
C VAL A 227 -5.08 12.23 5.33
N ASP A 228 -5.12 13.56 5.29
CA ASP A 228 -4.72 14.45 6.38
C ASP A 228 -5.59 14.31 7.64
N THR A 229 -6.84 13.86 7.51
CA THR A 229 -7.72 13.54 8.65
C THR A 229 -7.19 12.36 9.48
N PHE A 230 -6.42 11.45 8.85
CA PHE A 230 -6.03 10.16 9.43
C PHE A 230 -4.52 10.05 9.71
N VAL A 231 -3.78 11.17 9.73
CA VAL A 231 -2.31 11.16 9.90
C VAL A 231 -1.84 10.48 11.19
N GLU A 232 -2.67 10.47 12.24
CA GLU A 232 -2.39 9.76 13.50
C GLU A 232 -2.15 8.25 13.28
N ASN A 233 -2.81 7.66 12.27
CA ASN A 233 -2.64 6.25 11.92
C ASN A 233 -1.23 5.96 11.38
N LEU A 234 -0.49 6.99 10.94
CA LEU A 234 0.87 6.85 10.40
C LEU A 234 1.95 6.71 11.50
N LYS A 235 1.58 6.86 12.79
CA LYS A 235 2.55 6.72 13.90
C LYS A 235 3.29 5.41 13.83
N GLY A 236 4.63 5.48 13.80
CA GLY A 236 5.52 4.33 13.85
C GLY A 236 5.82 3.68 12.49
N ILE A 237 5.22 4.19 11.41
CA ILE A 237 5.46 3.74 10.03
C ILE A 237 6.57 4.61 9.41
N PRO A 238 7.66 4.02 8.88
CA PRO A 238 8.68 4.78 8.14
C PRO A 238 8.13 5.27 6.79
N LEU A 239 8.39 6.53 6.45
CA LEU A 239 7.86 7.18 5.25
C LEU A 239 8.97 7.86 4.44
N TYR A 240 8.93 7.68 3.12
CA TYR A 240 9.75 8.44 2.18
C TYR A 240 8.89 9.04 1.07
N MET A 241 8.59 10.32 1.24
CA MET A 241 7.86 11.14 0.28
C MET A 241 8.81 11.68 -0.78
N ARG A 242 8.35 11.73 -2.03
CA ARG A 242 9.18 12.25 -3.13
C ARG A 242 8.36 13.00 -4.16
N VAL A 243 8.90 14.09 -4.70
CA VAL A 243 8.26 14.86 -5.78
C VAL A 243 9.30 15.60 -6.60
N GLY A 244 9.02 15.84 -7.89
CA GLY A 244 9.83 16.74 -8.70
C GLY A 244 9.62 18.19 -8.26
N ARG A 245 10.70 18.96 -8.10
CA ARG A 245 10.59 20.35 -7.62
C ARG A 245 9.78 21.24 -8.56
N ASN A 246 9.76 20.90 -9.85
CA ASN A 246 9.06 21.62 -10.91
C ASN A 246 7.76 20.91 -11.31
N ASP A 247 7.24 19.98 -10.49
CA ASP A 247 5.99 19.29 -10.77
C ASP A 247 4.82 20.29 -10.80
N ARG A 248 4.18 20.40 -11.97
CA ARG A 248 3.00 21.25 -12.21
C ARG A 248 1.69 20.47 -12.25
N ALA A 249 1.76 19.14 -12.32
CA ALA A 249 0.57 18.30 -12.28
C ALA A 249 0.14 18.11 -10.83
N VAL A 250 1.05 17.64 -9.97
CA VAL A 250 0.84 17.52 -8.52
C VAL A 250 1.90 18.34 -7.81
N PRO A 251 1.63 19.65 -7.52
CA PRO A 251 2.63 20.53 -6.94
C PRO A 251 3.26 19.98 -5.64
N PRO A 252 4.56 20.26 -5.39
CA PRO A 252 5.23 19.89 -4.14
C PRO A 252 4.51 20.32 -2.86
N TYR A 253 3.60 21.29 -2.95
CA TYR A 253 2.71 21.73 -1.90
C TYR A 253 2.08 20.58 -1.10
N TYR A 254 1.50 19.56 -1.76
CA TYR A 254 0.81 18.48 -1.03
C TYR A 254 1.77 17.67 -0.16
N GLN A 255 2.95 17.37 -0.70
CA GLN A 255 3.99 16.62 0.02
C GLN A 255 4.55 17.45 1.18
N ARG A 256 4.74 18.77 1.00
CA ARG A 256 5.14 19.68 2.09
C ARG A 256 4.09 19.74 3.20
N ARG A 257 2.81 19.85 2.83
CA ARG A 257 1.70 19.95 3.77
C ARG A 257 1.59 18.70 4.64
N ILE A 258 1.53 17.52 4.03
CA ILE A 258 1.39 16.27 4.79
C ILE A 258 2.64 15.96 5.61
N ALA A 259 3.85 16.32 5.12
CA ALA A 259 5.07 16.18 5.91
C ALA A 259 5.04 17.05 7.18
N ARG A 260 4.46 18.27 7.11
CA ARG A 260 4.26 19.13 8.29
C ARG A 260 3.21 18.55 9.23
N GLU A 261 2.06 18.15 8.72
CA GLU A 261 0.99 17.55 9.54
C GLU A 261 1.46 16.27 10.24
N ILE A 262 2.20 15.39 9.55
CA ILE A 262 2.79 14.20 10.16
C ILE A 262 3.78 14.61 11.26
N LYS A 263 4.66 15.58 11.01
CA LYS A 263 5.62 16.05 12.01
C LYS A 263 4.91 16.64 13.25
N ASP A 264 3.88 17.44 13.03
CA ASP A 264 3.18 18.19 14.07
C ASP A 264 2.20 17.32 14.86
N VAL A 265 1.50 16.39 14.22
CA VAL A 265 0.48 15.56 14.89
C VAL A 265 1.11 14.30 15.49
N VAL A 266 1.94 13.62 14.70
CA VAL A 266 2.40 12.26 15.02
C VAL A 266 3.66 12.28 15.89
N TYR A 267 4.49 13.31 15.72
CA TYR A 267 5.90 13.25 16.14
C TYR A 267 6.40 14.46 16.97
N SER A 268 5.55 15.46 17.21
CA SER A 268 5.87 16.63 18.05
C SER A 268 5.64 16.39 19.55
N ARG A 269 4.92 15.33 19.93
CA ARG A 269 4.71 14.95 21.34
C ARG A 269 6.03 14.39 21.90
N ARG A 270 6.78 15.27 22.59
CA ARG A 270 8.11 15.03 23.18
C ARG A 270 8.26 13.63 23.78
N GLY A 271 9.20 12.84 23.25
CA GLY A 271 9.75 11.67 23.96
C GLY A 271 9.98 10.39 23.13
N GLU A 272 9.35 10.23 21.96
CA GLU A 272 9.49 9.00 21.16
C GLU A 272 9.91 9.36 19.73
N ASP A 273 11.05 8.82 19.26
CA ASP A 273 11.61 8.56 17.91
C ASP A 273 11.08 9.30 16.64
N GLY A 274 10.26 10.33 16.79
CA GLY A 274 9.06 10.46 15.99
C GLY A 274 9.34 10.89 14.56
N GLY A 275 10.10 11.95 14.36
CA GLY A 275 10.43 12.40 13.00
C GLY A 275 11.50 11.56 12.30
N LYS A 276 12.20 10.66 13.00
CA LYS A 276 13.47 10.09 12.52
C LYS A 276 13.32 9.29 11.22
N PHE A 277 12.14 8.73 11.00
CA PHE A 277 11.87 7.83 9.89
C PHE A 277 10.92 8.40 8.84
N VAL A 278 10.62 9.70 8.91
CA VAL A 278 9.87 10.43 7.89
C VAL A 278 10.84 11.32 7.12
N LYS A 279 10.92 11.08 5.82
CA LYS A 279 11.79 11.81 4.91
C LYS A 279 10.98 12.32 3.73
N MET A 280 11.32 13.50 3.24
CA MET A 280 10.77 14.09 2.03
C MET A 280 11.91 14.55 1.13
N ALA A 281 11.83 14.24 -0.15
CA ALA A 281 12.79 14.68 -1.15
C ALA A 281 12.10 15.43 -2.30
N GLU A 282 12.49 16.69 -2.50
CA GLU A 282 12.16 17.46 -3.71
C GLU A 282 13.32 17.38 -4.68
N ILE A 283 13.10 16.79 -5.84
CA ILE A 283 14.19 16.53 -6.80
C ILE A 283 14.32 17.73 -7.74
N ALA A 284 15.46 18.42 -7.65
CA ALA A 284 15.75 19.59 -8.45
C ALA A 284 15.70 19.29 -9.95
N GLY A 285 15.08 20.18 -10.72
CA GLY A 285 14.98 20.07 -12.19
C GLY A 285 14.06 18.96 -12.71
N LYS A 286 13.40 18.19 -11.83
CA LYS A 286 12.43 17.17 -12.24
C LYS A 286 11.00 17.69 -12.16
N GLU A 287 10.20 17.29 -13.13
CA GLU A 287 8.77 17.57 -13.23
C GLU A 287 7.96 16.40 -12.67
N HIS A 288 6.78 16.11 -13.23
CA HIS A 288 5.88 15.09 -12.70
C HIS A 288 6.46 13.68 -12.81
N TRP A 289 7.06 13.32 -13.95
CA TRP A 289 7.66 12.00 -14.20
C TRP A 289 9.10 12.14 -14.69
N TRP A 290 9.97 11.21 -14.31
CA TRP A 290 11.32 11.11 -14.86
C TRP A 290 11.86 9.68 -14.78
N TRP A 291 12.62 9.26 -15.81
CA TRP A 291 13.35 8.00 -15.84
C TRP A 291 14.76 8.11 -15.27
N ASP A 292 15.33 9.31 -15.34
CA ASP A 292 16.72 9.56 -15.02
C ASP A 292 16.76 10.53 -13.85
N THR A 293 17.15 10.05 -12.66
CA THR A 293 17.40 10.95 -11.54
C THR A 293 18.77 11.58 -11.69
N THR A 294 19.81 10.73 -11.76
CA THR A 294 21.23 11.12 -11.83
C THR A 294 21.93 10.57 -13.06
N SER A 295 21.51 9.41 -13.57
CA SER A 295 22.07 8.79 -14.76
C SER A 295 20.98 8.09 -15.56
N GLU A 296 21.27 7.85 -16.84
CA GLU A 296 20.37 7.19 -17.79
C GLU A 296 19.80 5.88 -17.23
N ASN A 297 18.47 5.77 -17.25
CA ASN A 297 17.67 4.63 -16.83
C ASN A 297 18.04 4.10 -15.43
N ASP A 298 18.32 4.99 -14.48
CA ASP A 298 18.73 4.61 -13.11
C ASP A 298 17.59 4.11 -12.21
N GLY A 299 16.36 4.19 -12.71
CA GLY A 299 15.11 3.81 -12.06
C GLY A 299 14.22 5.02 -11.70
N GLY A 300 14.71 6.24 -11.93
CA GLY A 300 13.90 7.46 -11.96
C GLY A 300 13.06 7.70 -10.72
N THR A 301 11.80 8.05 -10.93
CA THR A 301 10.84 8.41 -9.87
C THR A 301 10.70 7.33 -8.80
N LEU A 302 10.60 6.05 -9.21
CA LEU A 302 10.11 4.97 -8.35
C LEU A 302 11.18 3.99 -7.87
N ASN A 303 12.27 3.81 -8.61
CA ASN A 303 13.25 2.77 -8.31
C ASN A 303 14.71 3.20 -8.45
N ASP A 304 15.03 4.49 -8.36
CA ASP A 304 16.43 4.93 -8.39
C ASP A 304 17.25 4.50 -7.16
N LYS A 305 18.51 4.98 -7.07
CA LYS A 305 19.42 4.61 -5.98
C LYS A 305 18.87 4.97 -4.60
N ASP A 306 18.24 6.13 -4.45
CA ASP A 306 17.74 6.59 -3.16
C ASP A 306 16.45 5.88 -2.77
N MET A 307 15.56 5.63 -3.74
CA MET A 307 14.36 4.81 -3.54
C MET A 307 14.73 3.41 -3.05
N ARG A 308 15.66 2.73 -3.74
CA ARG A 308 16.14 1.40 -3.34
C ARG A 308 16.78 1.40 -1.95
N LYS A 309 17.53 2.46 -1.60
CA LYS A 309 18.10 2.62 -0.26
C LYS A 309 17.01 2.71 0.80
N GLN A 310 15.93 3.45 0.56
CA GLN A 310 14.82 3.53 1.50
C GLN A 310 14.03 2.22 1.59
N ILE A 311 13.78 1.53 0.46
CA ILE A 311 13.15 0.21 0.45
C ILE A 311 13.96 -0.77 1.31
N SER A 312 15.26 -0.87 1.08
CA SER A 312 16.16 -1.73 1.85
C SER A 312 16.12 -1.40 3.35
N PHE A 313 16.15 -0.11 3.70
CA PHE A 313 16.01 0.35 5.08
C PHE A 313 14.68 -0.09 5.72
N MET A 314 13.56 0.05 5.01
CA MET A 314 12.23 -0.34 5.51
C MET A 314 12.12 -1.86 5.69
N LEU A 315 12.65 -2.64 4.75
CA LEU A 315 12.73 -4.11 4.85
C LEU A 315 13.56 -4.56 6.05
N GLN A 316 14.76 -3.99 6.23
CA GLN A 316 15.64 -4.29 7.37
C GLN A 316 14.99 -3.92 8.71
N ARG A 317 14.37 -2.74 8.81
CA ARG A 317 13.66 -2.30 10.02
C ARG A 317 12.51 -3.23 10.36
N SER A 318 11.72 -3.63 9.36
CA SER A 318 10.62 -4.57 9.53
C SER A 318 11.11 -5.91 10.05
N HIS A 319 12.15 -6.47 9.41
CA HIS A 319 12.76 -7.73 9.84
C HIS A 319 13.28 -7.65 11.28
N ALA A 320 14.06 -6.62 11.63
CA ALA A 320 14.58 -6.46 12.99
C ALA A 320 13.46 -6.34 14.04
N ARG A 321 12.41 -5.57 13.74
CA ARG A 321 11.22 -5.46 14.60
C ARG A 321 10.54 -6.81 14.77
N PHE A 322 10.34 -7.54 13.68
CA PHE A 322 9.71 -8.85 13.71
C PHE A 322 10.54 -9.89 14.49
N SER A 323 11.85 -9.95 14.28
CA SER A 323 12.74 -10.85 15.05
C SER A 323 12.73 -10.52 16.54
N SER A 324 12.75 -9.23 16.90
CA SER A 324 12.64 -8.80 18.29
C SER A 324 11.29 -9.17 18.92
N PHE A 325 10.23 -9.12 18.11
CA PHE A 325 8.87 -9.46 18.49
C PHE A 325 8.71 -10.95 18.78
N LEU A 326 9.17 -11.80 17.86
CA LEU A 326 9.24 -13.25 18.04
C LEU A 326 9.99 -13.63 19.33
N ASN A 327 11.15 -13.02 19.55
CA ASN A 327 11.96 -13.27 20.74
C ASN A 327 11.29 -12.83 22.05
N ALA A 328 10.41 -11.82 22.01
CA ALA A 328 9.64 -11.39 23.18
C ALA A 328 8.46 -12.32 23.46
N ALA A 329 7.75 -12.74 22.39
CA ALA A 329 6.63 -13.67 22.47
C ALA A 329 7.05 -15.02 23.05
N THR A 330 8.16 -15.59 22.58
CA THR A 330 8.69 -16.88 23.08
C THR A 330 9.15 -16.82 24.55
N LYS A 331 9.44 -15.62 25.07
CA LYS A 331 9.85 -15.41 26.46
C LYS A 331 8.68 -15.09 27.40
N GLY A 332 7.43 -15.11 26.94
CA GLY A 332 6.25 -14.74 27.74
C GLY A 332 6.25 -13.27 28.19
N LEU A 333 7.14 -12.43 27.64
CA LEU A 333 7.25 -11.02 27.97
C LEU A 333 6.21 -10.27 27.15
N GLY A 334 5.08 -9.96 27.78
CA GLY A 334 3.91 -9.31 27.18
C GLY A 334 4.22 -8.33 26.03
N HIS A 335 3.42 -8.46 24.98
CA HIS A 335 3.51 -7.85 23.66
C HIS A 335 3.94 -6.36 23.65
N PRO A 336 5.08 -5.99 23.04
CA PRO A 336 5.28 -4.62 22.61
C PRO A 336 4.48 -4.39 21.33
N LEU A 337 3.35 -3.70 21.42
CA LEU A 337 2.75 -3.12 20.21
C LEU A 337 3.84 -2.30 19.50
N PRO A 338 4.03 -2.44 18.17
CA PRO A 338 5.14 -1.82 17.43
C PRO A 338 5.08 -0.28 17.34
N LEU A 339 4.26 0.34 18.20
CA LEU A 339 3.76 1.71 18.12
C LEU A 339 4.22 2.60 19.29
N GLY A 340 5.10 2.11 20.16
CA GLY A 340 5.57 2.85 21.35
C GLY A 340 4.68 2.62 22.56
N ASN A 341 4.79 3.50 23.57
CA ASN A 341 3.96 3.43 24.78
C ASN A 341 2.61 4.13 24.61
N SER A 342 2.37 4.80 23.49
CA SER A 342 1.07 5.38 23.18
C SER A 342 0.83 5.49 21.69
N PHE A 343 -0.41 5.35 21.25
CA PHE A 343 -0.80 5.66 19.88
C PHE A 343 -2.28 5.96 19.80
N ARG A 344 -2.69 6.55 18.68
CA ARG A 344 -4.07 6.88 18.38
C ARG A 344 -4.51 6.15 17.12
N VAL A 345 -5.76 5.70 17.13
CA VAL A 345 -6.48 5.18 15.97
C VAL A 345 -7.56 6.19 15.62
N VAL A 346 -7.60 6.60 14.36
CA VAL A 346 -8.65 7.47 13.80
C VAL A 346 -9.31 6.72 12.66
N SER A 347 -10.62 6.56 12.73
CA SER A 347 -11.41 5.88 11.69
C SER A 347 -12.68 6.66 11.45
N PHE A 348 -12.99 6.95 10.20
CA PHE A 348 -14.27 7.55 9.87
C PHE A 348 -15.27 6.42 9.63
N ARG A 349 -15.18 5.62 8.56
CA ARG A 349 -16.04 4.44 8.37
C ARG A 349 -15.38 3.17 8.91
N SER A 350 -16.11 2.41 9.74
CA SER A 350 -15.63 1.14 10.29
C SER A 350 -15.30 0.06 9.24
N CYS A 351 -15.91 0.16 8.05
CA CYS A 351 -15.61 -0.73 6.92
C CYS A 351 -14.39 -0.29 6.10
N ALA A 352 -13.96 0.97 6.18
CA ALA A 352 -12.85 1.50 5.41
C ALA A 352 -11.51 1.37 6.13
N PHE A 353 -11.51 1.29 7.45
CA PHE A 353 -10.32 1.06 8.26
C PHE A 353 -10.17 -0.42 8.63
N GLU A 354 -8.97 -0.99 8.45
CA GLU A 354 -8.62 -2.33 8.94
C GLU A 354 -8.31 -2.27 10.44
N SER A 355 -7.05 -2.12 10.82
CA SER A 355 -6.64 -2.07 12.23
C SER A 355 -5.31 -1.36 12.41
N LYS A 356 -5.09 -0.85 13.63
CA LYS A 356 -3.79 -0.35 14.09
C LYS A 356 -3.49 -0.92 15.48
N GLY A 357 -2.37 -1.63 15.61
CA GLY A 357 -2.03 -2.37 16.80
C GLY A 357 -3.09 -3.42 17.16
N GLY A 358 -3.80 -3.97 16.17
CA GLY A 358 -4.92 -4.89 16.38
C GLY A 358 -6.24 -4.23 16.76
N LEU A 359 -6.28 -2.90 16.97
CA LEU A 359 -7.51 -2.18 17.30
C LEU A 359 -8.25 -1.73 16.05
N ARG A 360 -9.57 -1.96 16.02
CA ARG A 360 -10.45 -1.54 14.94
C ARG A 360 -11.76 -0.96 15.48
N VAL A 361 -12.18 0.17 14.93
CA VAL A 361 -13.51 0.74 15.21
C VAL A 361 -14.56 -0.07 14.44
N ILE A 362 -15.55 -0.63 15.14
CA ILE A 362 -16.66 -1.40 14.56
C ILE A 362 -17.91 -0.53 14.42
N GLN A 363 -18.20 0.29 15.43
CA GLN A 363 -19.38 1.17 15.45
C GLN A 363 -19.05 2.52 16.09
N ARG A 364 -19.52 3.60 15.48
CA ARG A 364 -19.46 4.99 15.98
C ARG A 364 -20.83 5.45 16.48
N ALA A 365 -20.86 6.50 17.31
CA ALA A 365 -22.09 7.12 17.78
C ALA A 365 -22.66 8.14 16.77
N GLU A 366 -21.78 8.88 16.10
CA GLU A 366 -22.09 9.92 15.13
C GLU A 366 -21.38 9.67 13.81
N TYR A 367 -22.07 9.95 12.69
CA TYR A 367 -21.53 9.71 11.35
C TYR A 367 -20.67 10.86 10.82
N THR A 368 -20.86 12.08 11.33
CA THR A 368 -20.24 13.32 10.84
C THR A 368 -18.85 13.61 11.42
N ALA A 369 -18.44 12.90 12.48
CA ALA A 369 -17.14 13.05 13.11
C ALA A 369 -16.38 11.71 13.14
N PRO A 370 -15.04 11.68 13.02
CA PRO A 370 -14.28 10.43 13.11
C PRO A 370 -14.43 9.79 14.50
N GLY A 371 -14.38 8.46 14.55
CA GLY A 371 -14.17 7.70 15.77
C GLY A 371 -12.69 7.71 16.12
N VAL A 372 -12.37 7.88 17.40
CA VAL A 372 -11.00 7.94 17.90
C VAL A 372 -10.83 6.97 19.06
N ILE A 373 -9.73 6.20 19.02
CA ILE A 373 -9.26 5.36 20.12
C ILE A 373 -7.86 5.82 20.49
N ASP A 374 -7.71 6.34 21.71
CA ASP A 374 -6.43 6.70 22.32
C ASP A 374 -5.95 5.55 23.20
N VAL A 375 -4.74 5.06 22.94
CA VAL A 375 -4.13 3.93 23.64
C VAL A 375 -2.88 4.39 24.37
N ARG A 376 -2.77 4.03 25.65
CA ARG A 376 -1.56 4.20 26.46
C ARG A 376 -1.19 2.89 27.14
N LEU A 377 0.09 2.55 27.09
CA LEU A 377 0.66 1.37 27.74
C LEU A 377 1.42 1.84 28.98
N HIS A 378 1.03 1.29 30.13
CA HIS A 378 1.65 1.55 31.43
C HIS A 378 2.33 0.30 31.96
N GLY A 379 3.35 0.46 32.81
CA GLY A 379 4.03 -0.67 33.48
C GLY A 379 5.25 -1.24 32.75
N LYS A 380 5.87 -2.27 33.33
CA LYS A 380 7.07 -2.94 32.81
C LYS A 380 6.68 -4.18 31.97
N ALA A 381 7.62 -4.70 31.18
CA ALA A 381 7.40 -5.94 30.42
C ALA A 381 6.95 -7.07 31.37
N GLY A 382 5.79 -7.68 31.11
CA GLY A 382 5.16 -8.71 31.95
C GLY A 382 3.96 -8.24 32.79
N THR A 383 3.84 -6.94 33.11
CA THR A 383 2.72 -6.36 33.89
C THR A 383 2.13 -5.11 33.21
N ARG A 384 2.06 -5.13 31.87
CA ARG A 384 1.57 -3.98 31.11
C ARG A 384 0.06 -3.81 31.26
N HIS A 385 -0.37 -2.64 31.73
CA HIS A 385 -1.76 -2.21 31.70
C HIS A 385 -2.01 -1.40 30.43
N VAL A 386 -3.08 -1.70 29.71
CA VAL A 386 -3.52 -0.96 28.52
C VAL A 386 -4.66 -0.04 28.93
N GLU A 387 -4.43 1.27 28.88
CA GLU A 387 -5.47 2.28 29.02
C GLU A 387 -6.01 2.63 27.63
N ILE A 388 -7.32 2.50 27.45
CA ILE A 388 -8.02 2.80 26.19
C ILE A 388 -9.07 3.86 26.48
N ASN A 389 -8.93 5.02 25.83
CA ASN A 389 -9.92 6.10 25.87
C ASN A 389 -10.55 6.24 24.49
N THR A 390 -11.87 6.29 24.42
CA THR A 390 -12.59 6.39 23.15
C THR A 390 -13.35 7.71 23.03
N LYS A 391 -13.46 8.22 21.79
CA LYS A 391 -14.32 9.35 21.43
C LYS A 391 -15.10 8.99 20.17
N ASN A 392 -16.42 9.15 20.22
CA ASN A 392 -17.31 8.76 19.13
C ASN A 392 -17.14 7.29 18.67
N VAL A 393 -16.93 6.38 19.62
CA VAL A 393 -16.84 4.92 19.37
C VAL A 393 -17.75 4.22 20.37
N ILE A 394 -18.70 3.44 19.86
CA ILE A 394 -19.58 2.57 20.65
C ILE A 394 -18.95 1.18 20.79
N ILE A 395 -18.46 0.61 19.68
CA ILE A 395 -17.89 -0.73 19.64
C ILE A 395 -16.54 -0.69 18.93
N PHE A 396 -15.54 -1.33 19.51
CA PHE A 396 -14.25 -1.61 18.87
C PHE A 396 -13.85 -3.06 19.10
N SER A 397 -13.08 -3.64 18.18
CA SER A 397 -12.46 -4.96 18.34
C SER A 397 -10.99 -4.82 18.72
N VAL A 398 -10.51 -5.81 19.46
CA VAL A 398 -9.09 -6.04 19.75
C VAL A 398 -8.74 -7.38 19.14
N GLU A 399 -8.09 -7.35 17.98
CA GLU A 399 -7.63 -8.55 17.29
C GLU A 399 -6.15 -8.76 17.55
N ALA A 400 -5.70 -10.01 17.62
CA ALA A 400 -4.27 -10.27 17.56
C ALA A 400 -3.74 -9.77 16.22
N HIS A 401 -2.56 -9.15 16.23
CA HIS A 401 -1.92 -8.67 15.01
C HIS A 401 -1.95 -9.79 13.94
N PRO A 402 -2.29 -9.54 12.67
CA PRO A 402 -2.46 -10.63 11.69
C PRO A 402 -1.24 -11.57 11.56
N ILE A 403 -0.04 -10.99 11.67
CA ILE A 403 1.23 -11.74 11.76
C ILE A 403 1.26 -12.73 12.94
N LEU A 404 0.65 -12.42 14.09
CA LEU A 404 0.52 -13.33 15.24
C LEU A 404 -0.50 -14.45 15.00
N LEU A 405 -1.62 -14.15 14.33
CA LEU A 405 -2.64 -15.16 14.03
C LEU A 405 -2.05 -16.26 13.14
N ASP A 406 -1.18 -15.88 12.20
CA ASP A 406 -0.44 -16.79 11.32
C ASP A 406 0.60 -17.66 12.07
N MET A 407 1.05 -17.23 13.27
CA MET A 407 2.03 -17.96 14.10
C MET A 407 1.39 -18.82 15.19
N ARG A 408 0.23 -18.46 15.75
CA ARG A 408 -0.45 -19.25 16.81
C ARG A 408 -0.88 -20.65 16.38
N ASN A 409 -0.94 -20.92 15.08
CA ASN A 409 -1.13 -22.27 14.56
C ASN A 409 0.08 -23.19 14.85
N GLU A 410 1.28 -22.64 15.09
CA GLU A 410 2.49 -23.42 15.45
C GLU A 410 2.40 -24.08 16.83
N ASP A 411 1.85 -23.38 17.83
CA ASP A 411 1.78 -23.88 19.21
C ASP A 411 0.64 -24.92 19.40
N ARG A 412 -0.42 -24.83 18.60
CA ARG A 412 -1.51 -25.82 18.64
C ARG A 412 -1.10 -27.14 17.99
N GLU A 413 -0.37 -27.11 16.88
CA GLU A 413 0.10 -28.34 16.22
C GLU A 413 1.27 -29.01 16.96
N ARG A 414 2.14 -28.24 17.64
CA ARG A 414 3.19 -28.82 18.51
C ARG A 414 2.65 -29.45 19.79
N ASN A 415 1.58 -28.90 20.37
CA ASN A 415 0.96 -29.44 21.59
C ASN A 415 -0.12 -30.50 21.31
N ALA A 416 -0.55 -30.67 20.06
CA ALA A 416 -1.42 -31.78 19.67
C ALA A 416 -0.65 -33.08 19.35
N GLY A 417 0.68 -33.05 19.42
CA GLY A 417 1.58 -34.18 19.16
C GLY A 417 2.26 -34.77 20.40
N ASN A 418 1.81 -34.46 21.62
CA ASN A 418 2.26 -35.07 22.87
C ASN A 418 1.09 -35.67 23.65
#